data_AF-A0A936AWH3-F1
#
_entry.id   AF-A0A936AWH3-F1
#
_cell.length_a   1.000
_cell.length_b   1.000
_cell.length_c   1.000
_cell.angle_alpha   90.00
_cell.angle_beta   90.00
_cell.angle_gamma   90.00
#
_symmetry.space_group_name_H-M   'P 1'
#
loop_
_entity.id
_entity.type
_entity.pdbx_description
1 polymer ?
#
loop_
_entity_poly.entity_id
_entity_poly.type
_entity_poly.pdbx_seq_one_letter_code
_entity_poly.pdbx_strand_id
1 'polypeptide(L)'
;MLNAVEKQKLLIHPQKSGFTWALDRTTGKYINAWKHIDAINWVKGFDKDGQHIGRLGIAGRQEHDGLPSWEAAVAGIDSSFSPRTGWLYNHGIEWCTLVTPMPQNPKEGQEFPSPRQPSPSLPNGEYSTHH
;
A
#
# COMPACT_ATOMS: atom_id res chain seq x y z
N MET A 1 -44.12 8.74 6.87
CA MET A 1 -42.84 9.47 6.91
C MET A 1 -41.84 8.64 6.12
N LEU A 2 -41.34 9.15 5.01
CA LEU A 2 -40.29 8.47 4.23
C LEU A 2 -38.96 8.79 4.91
N ASN A 3 -38.28 7.77 5.45
CA ASN A 3 -36.94 7.94 6.00
C ASN A 3 -36.01 8.37 4.86
N ALA A 4 -35.39 9.54 4.99
CA ALA A 4 -34.35 9.96 4.07
C ALA A 4 -33.19 8.96 4.16
N VAL A 5 -32.85 8.32 3.04
CA VAL A 5 -31.61 7.54 2.95
C VAL A 5 -30.47 8.55 3.02
N GLU A 6 -29.80 8.62 4.16
CA GLU A 6 -28.66 9.50 4.34
C GLU A 6 -27.51 9.01 3.45
N LYS A 7 -27.01 9.87 2.56
CA LYS A 7 -25.85 9.53 1.73
C LYS A 7 -24.62 9.34 2.62
N GLN A 8 -24.05 8.15 2.58
CA GLN A 8 -22.82 7.84 3.31
C GLN A 8 -21.66 8.72 2.83
N LYS A 9 -20.96 9.34 3.78
CA LYS A 9 -19.82 10.24 3.51
C LYS A 9 -18.54 9.43 3.59
N LEU A 10 -17.85 9.25 2.46
CA LEU A 10 -16.65 8.42 2.36
C LEU A 10 -15.38 9.26 2.27
N LEU A 11 -14.30 8.76 2.87
CA LEU A 11 -12.92 9.12 2.58
C LEU A 11 -12.29 7.93 1.86
N ILE A 12 -11.77 8.17 0.65
CA ILE A 12 -11.09 7.15 -0.15
C ILE A 12 -9.60 7.51 -0.22
N HIS A 13 -8.74 6.57 0.12
CA HIS A 13 -7.30 6.79 0.19
C HIS A 13 -6.53 5.62 -0.43
N PRO A 14 -6.01 5.78 -1.65
CA PRO A 14 -4.99 4.91 -2.20
C PRO A 14 -3.69 5.03 -1.40
N GLN A 15 -3.24 3.91 -0.84
CA GLN A 15 -2.10 3.85 0.06
C GLN A 15 -0.90 3.19 -0.62
N LYS A 16 0.32 3.61 -0.25
CA LYS A 16 1.60 2.98 -0.62
C LYS A 16 1.70 1.47 -0.35
N SER A 17 0.77 0.91 0.43
CA SER A 17 0.73 -0.52 0.71
C SER A 17 0.19 -1.37 -0.44
N GLY A 18 -0.29 -0.75 -1.53
CA GLY A 18 -0.93 -1.43 -2.67
C GLY A 18 -2.45 -1.57 -2.53
N PHE A 19 -3.03 -1.03 -1.45
CA PHE A 19 -4.47 -1.05 -1.20
C PHE A 19 -5.07 0.35 -1.24
N THR A 20 -6.31 0.43 -1.70
CA THR A 20 -7.16 1.61 -1.55
C THR A 20 -8.14 1.37 -0.41
N TRP A 21 -8.16 2.31 0.53
CA TRP A 21 -8.99 2.24 1.73
C TRP A 21 -10.21 3.14 1.60
N ALA A 22 -11.36 2.65 2.07
CA ALA A 22 -12.57 3.41 2.26
C ALA A 22 -12.92 3.48 3.75
N LEU A 23 -13.08 4.71 4.23
CA LEU A 23 -13.45 5.02 5.61
C LEU A 23 -14.71 5.89 5.65
N ASP A 24 -15.46 5.79 6.74
CA ASP A 24 -16.50 6.77 7.04
C ASP A 24 -15.82 8.09 7.41
N ARG A 25 -16.10 9.15 6.65
CA ARG A 25 -15.41 10.44 6.82
C ARG A 25 -15.77 11.14 8.13
N THR A 26 -16.89 10.80 8.75
CA THR A 26 -17.39 11.46 9.96
C THR A 26 -16.89 10.80 11.23
N THR A 27 -16.74 9.47 11.22
CA THR A 27 -16.35 8.68 12.39
C THR A 27 -14.94 8.11 12.30
N GLY A 28 -14.34 8.10 11.11
CA GLY A 28 -13.06 7.44 10.85
C GLY A 28 -13.13 5.91 10.83
N LYS A 29 -14.33 5.32 10.91
CA LYS A 29 -14.50 3.86 10.92
C LYS A 29 -14.12 3.24 9.58
N TYR A 30 -13.44 2.10 9.67
CA TYR A 30 -13.16 1.25 8.51
C TYR A 30 -14.46 0.80 7.84
N ILE A 31 -14.48 0.82 6.51
CA ILE A 31 -15.57 0.29 5.70
C ILE A 31 -15.07 -0.85 4.82
N ASN A 32 -14.01 -0.61 4.05
CA ASN A 32 -13.44 -1.60 3.14
C ASN A 32 -12.01 -1.24 2.72
N ALA A 33 -11.26 -2.22 2.23
CA ALA A 33 -10.01 -2.03 1.53
C ALA A 33 -9.90 -3.04 0.39
N TRP A 34 -9.42 -2.58 -0.77
CA TRP A 34 -9.21 -3.43 -1.94
C TRP A 34 -7.84 -3.16 -2.55
N LYS A 35 -7.28 -4.18 -3.20
CA LYS A 35 -6.03 -4.03 -3.93
C LYS A 35 -6.23 -3.10 -5.13
N HIS A 36 -5.28 -2.21 -5.37
CA HIS A 36 -5.19 -1.45 -6.63
C HIS A 36 -3.93 -1.79 -7.44
N ILE A 37 -3.08 -2.69 -6.90
CA ILE A 37 -2.00 -3.37 -7.61
C ILE A 37 -2.16 -4.89 -7.42
N ASP A 38 -1.62 -5.68 -8.32
CA ASP A 38 -1.72 -7.14 -8.31
C ASP A 38 -0.68 -7.77 -7.37
N ALA A 39 0.53 -7.24 -7.38
CA ALA A 39 1.68 -7.80 -6.65
C ALA A 39 1.74 -7.31 -5.19
N ILE A 40 1.14 -8.07 -4.26
CA ILE A 40 1.19 -7.80 -2.81
C ILE A 40 1.46 -9.09 -2.04
N ASN A 41 2.49 -9.11 -1.19
CA ASN A 41 2.83 -10.28 -0.38
C ASN A 41 2.97 -10.01 1.13
N TRP A 42 2.92 -8.74 1.56
CA TRP A 42 3.12 -8.38 2.98
C TRP A 42 1.91 -8.69 3.87
N VAL A 43 0.73 -8.92 3.30
CA VAL A 43 -0.52 -9.27 4.01
C VAL A 43 -1.44 -10.09 3.10
N LYS A 44 -2.27 -10.95 3.69
CA LYS A 44 -3.29 -11.71 2.93
C LYS A 44 -4.57 -10.90 2.68
N GLY A 45 -4.88 -9.96 3.57
CA GLY A 45 -6.05 -9.09 3.48
C GLY A 45 -6.36 -8.42 4.82
N PHE A 46 -7.58 -7.91 4.95
CA PHE A 46 -8.07 -7.22 6.13
C PHE A 46 -9.38 -7.86 6.59
N ASP A 47 -9.59 -7.93 7.91
CA ASP A 47 -10.86 -8.38 8.47
C ASP A 47 -11.92 -7.28 8.44
N LYS A 48 -13.12 -7.57 8.98
CA LYS A 48 -14.26 -6.65 9.02
C LYS A 48 -13.97 -5.34 9.78
N ASP A 49 -12.96 -5.32 10.64
CA ASP A 49 -12.57 -4.16 11.44
C ASP A 49 -11.33 -3.47 10.86
N GLY A 50 -10.83 -3.94 9.72
CA GLY A 50 -9.63 -3.41 9.05
C GLY A 50 -8.31 -3.93 9.63
N GLN A 51 -8.34 -4.98 10.45
CA GLN A 51 -7.13 -5.55 11.03
C GLN A 51 -6.43 -6.48 10.03
N HIS A 52 -5.10 -6.51 10.09
CA HIS A 52 -4.28 -7.30 9.18
C HIS A 52 -4.48 -8.80 9.37
N ILE A 53 -4.76 -9.51 8.28
CA ILE A 53 -4.81 -10.98 8.25
C ILE A 53 -3.50 -11.51 7.67
N GLY A 54 -2.78 -12.31 8.45
CA GLY A 54 -1.58 -13.01 7.97
C GLY A 54 -0.47 -12.08 7.53
N ARG A 55 -0.28 -10.95 8.22
CA ARG A 55 0.82 -10.02 7.98
C ARG A 55 2.16 -10.77 8.06
N LEU A 56 3.03 -10.53 7.08
CA LEU A 56 4.39 -11.03 7.11
C LEU A 56 5.17 -10.28 8.21
N GLY A 57 5.55 -11.02 9.26
CA GLY A 57 6.52 -10.55 10.25
C GLY A 57 7.92 -10.73 9.69
N ILE A 58 8.57 -9.64 9.28
CA ILE A 58 9.97 -9.66 8.84
C ILE A 58 10.83 -9.56 10.11
N ALA A 59 11.54 -10.63 10.45
CA ALA A 59 12.37 -10.71 11.66
C ALA A 59 13.77 -11.27 11.35
N GLY A 60 14.78 -10.75 12.05
CA GLY A 60 16.16 -11.17 11.89
C GLY A 60 16.84 -10.58 10.65
N ARG A 61 18.00 -11.13 10.27
CA ARG A 61 18.80 -10.70 9.09
C ARG A 61 18.42 -11.46 7.82
N GLN A 62 17.18 -11.91 7.72
CA GLN A 62 16.72 -12.66 6.56
C GLN A 62 16.32 -11.70 5.44
N GLU A 63 16.70 -12.04 4.21
CA GLU A 63 16.25 -11.36 3.00
C GLU A 63 14.79 -11.73 2.71
N HIS A 64 13.97 -10.73 2.40
CA HIS A 64 12.58 -10.91 1.99
C HIS A 64 12.28 -10.06 0.77
N ASP A 65 11.56 -10.63 -0.20
CA ASP A 65 10.97 -9.87 -1.29
C ASP A 65 9.83 -9.01 -0.72
N GLY A 66 10.02 -7.70 -0.66
CA GLY A 66 8.98 -6.73 -0.26
C GLY A 66 8.16 -6.31 -1.47
N LEU A 67 6.90 -6.76 -1.53
CA LEU A 67 5.91 -6.35 -2.51
C LEU A 67 4.71 -5.65 -1.85
N PRO A 68 4.41 -4.38 -2.18
CA PRO A 68 5.21 -3.49 -3.03
C PRO A 68 6.51 -3.05 -2.35
N SER A 69 7.47 -2.55 -3.14
CA SER A 69 8.64 -1.82 -2.66
C SER A 69 8.20 -0.68 -1.73
N TRP A 70 9.04 -0.34 -0.75
CA TRP A 70 8.80 0.79 0.14
C TRP A 70 8.67 2.13 -0.61
N GLU A 71 9.18 2.20 -1.84
CA GLU A 71 9.08 3.34 -2.76
C GLU A 71 7.82 3.31 -3.67
N ALA A 72 7.01 2.25 -3.62
CA ALA A 72 6.03 1.95 -4.67
C ALA A 72 4.55 2.01 -4.21
N ALA A 73 3.66 1.50 -5.05
CA ALA A 73 2.19 1.63 -5.11
C ALA A 73 1.65 3.03 -5.42
N VAL A 74 1.86 4.04 -4.56
CA VAL A 74 1.43 5.43 -4.80
C VAL A 74 2.46 6.40 -4.19
N ALA A 75 3.50 6.74 -4.94
CA ALA A 75 4.52 7.69 -4.50
C ALA A 75 4.44 8.98 -5.31
N GLY A 76 3.98 10.07 -4.69
CA GLY A 76 4.07 11.41 -5.24
C GLY A 76 3.16 11.71 -6.44
N ILE A 77 2.11 10.91 -6.66
CA ILE A 77 1.15 11.12 -7.75
C ILE A 77 -0.27 11.18 -7.20
N ASP A 78 -1.03 12.18 -7.65
CA ASP A 78 -2.42 12.40 -7.22
C ASP A 78 -3.39 11.47 -7.94
N SER A 79 -4.40 10.99 -7.20
CA SER A 79 -5.54 10.27 -7.78
C SER A 79 -6.63 11.25 -8.25
N SER A 80 -7.45 10.85 -9.22
CA SER A 80 -8.61 11.64 -9.67
C SER A 80 -9.91 10.85 -9.56
N PHE A 81 -11.03 11.55 -9.34
CA PHE A 81 -12.35 10.93 -9.18
C PHE A 81 -13.39 11.56 -10.11
N SER A 82 -14.16 10.72 -10.79
CA SER A 82 -15.28 11.15 -11.63
C SER A 82 -16.61 10.93 -10.90
N PRO A 83 -17.33 12.00 -10.49
CA PRO A 83 -18.63 11.86 -9.84
C PRO A 83 -19.72 11.36 -10.77
N ARG A 84 -19.52 11.47 -12.09
CA ARG A 84 -20.48 10.98 -13.11
C ARG A 84 -20.46 9.47 -13.21
N THR A 85 -19.27 8.87 -13.17
CA THR A 85 -19.08 7.41 -13.34
C THR A 85 -18.89 6.69 -12.00
N GLY A 86 -18.54 7.42 -10.94
CA GLY A 86 -18.17 6.85 -9.65
C GLY A 86 -16.79 6.21 -9.65
N TRP A 87 -15.95 6.48 -10.66
CA TRP A 87 -14.63 5.86 -10.80
C TRP A 87 -13.53 6.69 -10.16
N LEU A 88 -12.63 5.99 -9.47
CA LEU A 88 -11.36 6.50 -8.99
C LEU A 88 -10.27 6.05 -9.96
N TYR A 89 -9.53 7.01 -10.50
CA TYR A 89 -8.35 6.76 -11.33
C TYR A 89 -7.12 6.97 -10.46
N ASN A 90 -6.29 5.95 -10.37
CA ASN A 90 -5.08 5.96 -9.58
C ASN A 90 -3.94 5.30 -10.34
N HIS A 91 -2.70 5.62 -9.97
CA HIS A 91 -1.51 4.96 -10.48
C HIS A 91 -1.21 3.72 -9.63
N GLY A 92 -0.82 2.63 -10.29
CA GLY A 92 -0.29 1.44 -9.64
C GLY A 92 1.17 1.27 -10.03
N ILE A 93 2.09 1.47 -9.09
CA ILE A 93 3.52 1.19 -9.30
C ILE A 93 3.81 -0.19 -8.72
N GLU A 94 4.16 -1.13 -9.60
CA GLU A 94 4.50 -2.51 -9.23
C GLU A 94 6.02 -2.74 -9.29
N TRP A 95 6.69 -2.36 -8.22
CA TRP A 95 8.14 -2.53 -8.07
C TRP A 95 8.40 -3.38 -6.83
N CYS A 96 9.24 -4.43 -6.92
CA CYS A 96 9.78 -5.19 -5.78
C CYS A 96 11.05 -4.56 -5.20
N THR A 97 11.25 -4.69 -3.90
CA THR A 97 12.56 -4.45 -3.27
C THR A 97 12.93 -5.63 -2.37
N LEU A 98 14.18 -6.08 -2.40
CA LEU A 98 14.69 -6.96 -1.35
C LEU A 98 14.92 -6.16 -0.08
N VAL A 99 14.34 -6.65 1.01
CA VAL A 99 14.45 -6.04 2.33
C VAL A 99 15.18 -7.02 3.26
N THR A 100 16.32 -6.58 3.76
CA THR A 100 17.07 -7.29 4.82
C THR A 100 17.10 -6.42 6.07
N PRO A 101 16.39 -6.77 7.14
CA PRO A 101 16.45 -6.00 8.38
C PRO A 101 17.84 -6.10 9.00
N MET A 102 18.40 -4.96 9.38
CA MET A 102 19.65 -4.90 10.13
C MET A 102 19.47 -4.11 11.44
N PRO A 103 20.02 -4.61 12.56
CA PRO A 103 20.12 -3.82 13.77
C PRO A 103 20.93 -2.56 13.49
N GLN A 104 20.43 -1.41 13.90
CA GLN A 104 21.12 -0.13 13.81
C GLN A 104 21.02 0.58 15.15
N ASN A 105 22.05 1.36 15.50
CA ASN A 105 22.04 2.21 16.69
C ASN A 105 21.60 3.62 16.28
N PRO A 106 20.49 4.16 16.82
CA PRO A 106 20.01 5.47 16.45
C PRO A 106 21.04 6.52 16.89
N LYS A 107 21.40 7.42 15.97
CA LYS A 107 22.29 8.54 16.23
C LYS A 107 21.71 9.79 15.59
N GLU A 108 21.58 10.83 16.40
CA GLU A 108 21.05 12.12 15.95
C GLU A 108 21.83 12.64 14.74
N GLY A 109 21.09 13.15 13.75
CA GLY A 109 21.65 13.67 12.50
C GLY A 109 22.14 12.61 11.51
N GLN A 110 22.02 11.30 11.82
CA GLN A 110 22.32 10.22 10.88
C GLN A 110 21.04 9.58 10.33
N GLU A 111 21.14 9.10 9.10
CA GLU A 111 20.10 8.29 8.48
C GLU A 111 19.95 6.97 9.24
N PHE A 112 18.70 6.52 9.42
CA PHE A 112 18.37 5.22 10.04
C PHE A 112 17.53 4.30 9.13
N PRO A 113 17.91 4.06 7.85
CA PRO A 113 17.21 3.13 6.97
C PRO A 113 17.70 1.70 7.21
N SER A 114 16.82 0.84 7.73
CA SER A 114 17.17 -0.51 8.17
C SER A 114 17.57 -1.55 7.08
N PRO A 115 17.38 -1.37 5.75
CA PRO A 115 17.85 -2.36 4.76
C PRO A 115 18.80 -1.83 3.67
N ARG A 116 19.76 -2.68 3.28
CA ARG A 116 20.60 -2.52 2.08
C ARG A 116 19.81 -3.08 0.89
N GLN A 117 19.54 -2.28 -0.14
CA GLN A 117 18.79 -2.69 -1.33
C GLN A 117 19.73 -3.24 -2.42
N PRO A 118 19.69 -4.55 -2.73
CA PRO A 118 19.86 -5.01 -4.10
C PRO A 118 18.46 -5.16 -4.74
N SER A 119 18.22 -4.60 -5.91
CA SER A 119 16.93 -4.71 -6.62
C SER A 119 16.85 -6.05 -7.35
N PRO A 120 16.02 -7.04 -6.94
CA PRO A 120 15.78 -8.22 -7.76
C PRO A 120 14.72 -7.93 -8.84
N SER A 121 14.71 -8.75 -9.89
CA SER A 121 13.71 -8.72 -10.95
C SER A 121 12.35 -9.31 -10.48
N LEU A 122 11.25 -8.78 -11.04
CA LEU A 122 9.89 -9.33 -10.89
C LEU A 122 9.82 -10.80 -11.36
N PRO A 123 8.95 -11.65 -10.77
CA PRO A 123 8.78 -13.06 -11.18
C PRO A 123 8.37 -13.25 -12.65
N ASN A 124 7.77 -12.23 -13.29
CA ASN A 124 7.20 -12.30 -14.63
C ASN A 124 7.81 -11.23 -15.56
N GLY A 125 9.13 -11.09 -15.55
CA GLY A 125 9.85 -9.98 -16.18
C GLY A 125 9.39 -9.60 -17.60
N GLU A 126 9.26 -8.30 -17.81
CA GLU A 126 9.79 -7.54 -18.95
C GLU A 126 10.06 -6.11 -18.46
N TYR A 127 11.27 -5.59 -18.72
CA TYR A 127 11.64 -4.22 -18.40
C TYR A 127 11.18 -3.30 -19.55
N SER A 128 10.44 -2.23 -19.26
CA SER A 128 10.46 -1.03 -20.11
C SER A 128 11.50 -0.07 -19.56
N THR A 129 12.72 -0.12 -20.10
CA THR A 129 13.70 0.95 -19.87
C THR A 129 13.28 2.14 -20.75
N HIS A 130 12.69 3.17 -20.14
CA HIS A 130 12.61 4.47 -20.80
C HIS A 130 14.00 5.12 -20.71
N HIS A 131 14.62 5.31 -21.87
CA HIS A 131 15.81 6.12 -22.08
C HIS A 131 15.52 7.61 -21.85
#